data_AF-A0A9D1IXD8-F1
#
_entry.id   AF-A0A9D1IXD8-F1
#
_cell.length_a   1.000
_cell.length_b   1.000
_cell.length_c   1.000
_cell.angle_alpha   90.00
_cell.angle_beta   90.00
_cell.angle_gamma   90.00
#
_symmetry.space_group_name_H-M   'P 1'
#
loop_
_entity.id
_entity.type
_entity.pdbx_description
1 polymer ?
#
loop_
_entity_poly.entity_id
_entity_poly.type
_entity_poly.pdbx_seq_one_letter_code
_entity_poly.pdbx_strand_id
1 'polypeptide(L)'
;MYQRKSRRAGAAMVALSLCLRLCILLGLDAKAAALLSQAAQTPVFAQWMLYLETGQVASVEQPEDTQVFVLQWEQPENDAEAEETAPQEAPEASEDVPSQEAPASVPTETFQSAELPAVLASADAIPIAGGCTYTVDKAALLAQPSTLDFSVDGPTILILHTHASEAYTPEPGWEYEESSAYRTLDLSRSVVAVGKALAETLRRYGLEVIHDATVNDYPSYNDSYANALSRIEAWKAQYPSLQMVIDVHRDAVAGTDGQAYPLSATVNGAEVAQLMLVVGTDQGGLYHPNWRENLANALKLQSVLEGAYPGLCRNLNLRTERFNQHATPGSILVEFGSNGNTLSQAIQSAELLGQSIASMIEAISQNGGVLS
;
A
#
# COMPACT_ATOMS: atom_id res chain seq x y z
N MET A 1 -24.40 -32.46 8.17
CA MET A 1 -25.52 -31.88 7.40
C MET A 1 -25.14 -30.58 6.67
N TYR A 2 -24.08 -29.89 7.11
CA TYR A 2 -23.55 -28.64 6.52
C TYR A 2 -22.86 -28.84 5.15
N GLN A 3 -22.02 -29.86 4.98
CA GLN A 3 -21.30 -30.15 3.72
C GLN A 3 -22.18 -30.55 2.52
N ARG A 4 -23.43 -30.97 2.74
CA ARG A 4 -24.36 -31.31 1.66
C ARG A 4 -25.09 -30.09 1.09
N LYS A 5 -25.17 -28.98 1.85
CA LYS A 5 -25.75 -27.71 1.40
C LYS A 5 -24.74 -26.89 0.58
N SER A 6 -23.46 -26.89 0.96
CA SER A 6 -22.40 -26.19 0.21
C SER A 6 -22.17 -26.75 -1.20
N ARG A 7 -22.17 -28.09 -1.36
CA ARG A 7 -22.07 -28.74 -2.69
C ARG A 7 -23.26 -28.46 -3.61
N ARG A 8 -24.47 -28.25 -3.06
CA ARG A 8 -25.66 -27.90 -3.84
C ARG A 8 -25.67 -26.43 -4.26
N ALA A 9 -25.13 -25.54 -3.43
CA ALA A 9 -24.95 -24.13 -3.77
C ALA A 9 -23.90 -23.94 -4.88
N GLY A 10 -22.77 -24.67 -4.81
CA GLY A 10 -21.74 -24.64 -5.86
C GLY A 10 -22.25 -25.14 -7.22
N ALA A 11 -23.02 -26.23 -7.24
CA ALA A 11 -23.61 -26.75 -8.48
C ALA A 11 -24.67 -25.81 -9.09
N ALA A 12 -25.45 -25.11 -8.26
CA ALA A 12 -26.42 -24.12 -8.71
C ALA A 12 -25.73 -22.88 -9.31
N MET A 13 -24.56 -22.49 -8.79
CA MET A 13 -23.79 -21.33 -9.26
C MET A 13 -23.04 -21.61 -10.57
N VAL A 14 -22.51 -22.82 -10.75
CA VAL A 14 -21.94 -23.26 -12.04
C VAL A 14 -23.01 -23.32 -13.12
N ALA A 15 -24.22 -23.79 -12.77
CA ALA A 15 -25.36 -23.76 -13.68
C ALA A 15 -25.80 -22.33 -14.04
N LEU A 16 -25.75 -21.40 -13.08
CA LEU A 16 -26.07 -19.98 -13.33
C LEU A 16 -25.04 -19.31 -14.25
N SER A 17 -23.75 -19.58 -14.05
CA SER A 17 -22.66 -19.08 -14.90
C SER A 17 -22.73 -19.62 -16.33
N LEU A 18 -23.04 -20.92 -16.49
CA LEU A 18 -23.29 -21.53 -17.80
C LEU A 18 -24.53 -20.94 -18.49
N CYS A 19 -25.62 -20.73 -17.76
CA CYS A 19 -26.81 -20.03 -18.28
C CYS A 19 -26.49 -18.60 -18.70
N LEU A 20 -25.68 -17.86 -17.94
CA LEU A 20 -25.31 -16.48 -18.24
C LEU A 20 -24.43 -16.39 -19.50
N ARG A 21 -23.43 -17.28 -19.64
CA ARG A 21 -22.63 -17.41 -20.86
C ARG A 21 -23.48 -17.81 -22.08
N LEU A 22 -24.48 -18.66 -21.89
CA LEU A 22 -25.42 -19.04 -22.95
C LEU A 22 -26.33 -17.87 -23.36
N CYS A 23 -26.78 -17.04 -22.41
CA CYS A 23 -27.58 -15.84 -22.71
C CYS A 23 -26.80 -14.77 -23.49
N ILE A 24 -25.50 -14.61 -23.19
CA ILE A 24 -24.60 -13.70 -23.91
C ILE A 24 -24.34 -14.24 -25.34
N LEU A 25 -24.09 -15.55 -25.49
CA LEU A 25 -23.90 -16.20 -26.78
C LEU A 25 -25.16 -16.16 -27.67
N LEU A 26 -26.36 -16.06 -27.08
CA LEU A 26 -27.64 -16.00 -27.77
C LEU A 26 -28.16 -14.56 -28.01
N GLY A 27 -27.38 -13.52 -27.68
CA GLY A 27 -27.70 -12.12 -28.00
C GLY A 27 -28.90 -11.53 -27.24
N LEU A 28 -29.15 -11.98 -26.01
CA LEU A 28 -30.23 -11.47 -25.15
C LEU A 28 -29.79 -10.20 -24.37
N ASP A 29 -29.33 -9.18 -25.09
CA ASP A 29 -28.45 -8.12 -24.56
C ASP A 29 -29.08 -7.15 -23.54
N ALA A 30 -30.34 -6.76 -23.67
CA ALA A 30 -30.85 -5.64 -22.86
C ALA A 30 -31.33 -6.02 -21.45
N LYS A 31 -31.93 -7.22 -21.29
CA LYS A 31 -32.49 -7.66 -20.01
C LYS A 31 -31.45 -8.31 -19.10
N ALA A 32 -30.46 -8.98 -19.67
CA ALA A 32 -29.35 -9.57 -18.91
C ALA A 32 -28.45 -8.49 -18.30
N ALA A 33 -28.16 -7.41 -19.04
CA ALA A 33 -27.41 -6.26 -18.55
C ALA A 33 -28.14 -5.52 -17.41
N ALA A 34 -29.47 -5.34 -17.53
CA ALA A 34 -30.28 -4.75 -16.47
C ALA A 34 -30.31 -5.62 -15.20
N LEU A 35 -30.39 -6.94 -15.34
CA LEU A 35 -30.33 -7.89 -14.22
C LEU A 35 -28.94 -7.92 -13.57
N LEU A 36 -27.87 -7.79 -14.36
CA LEU A 36 -26.49 -7.66 -13.87
C LEU A 36 -26.28 -6.35 -13.10
N SER A 37 -26.81 -5.24 -13.60
CA SER A 37 -26.77 -3.94 -12.91
C SER A 37 -27.57 -3.97 -11.61
N GLN A 38 -28.75 -4.61 -11.59
CA GLN A 38 -29.53 -4.79 -10.37
C GLN A 38 -28.86 -5.74 -9.37
N ALA A 39 -28.26 -6.83 -9.87
CA ALA A 39 -27.50 -7.76 -9.04
C ALA A 39 -26.25 -7.08 -8.45
N ALA A 40 -25.58 -6.22 -9.21
CA ALA A 40 -24.41 -5.45 -8.76
C ALA A 40 -24.72 -4.48 -7.61
N GLN A 41 -25.99 -4.07 -7.47
CA GLN A 41 -26.46 -3.21 -6.39
C GLN A 41 -26.96 -4.00 -5.17
N THR A 42 -26.89 -5.33 -5.19
CA THR A 42 -27.28 -6.14 -4.04
C THR A 42 -26.11 -6.28 -3.06
N PRO A 43 -26.38 -6.30 -1.74
CA PRO A 43 -25.35 -6.53 -0.72
C PRO A 43 -24.63 -7.87 -0.92
N VAL A 44 -25.26 -8.84 -1.59
CA VAL A 44 -24.65 -10.12 -1.95
C VAL A 44 -23.53 -9.96 -3.00
N PHE A 45 -23.68 -9.05 -3.96
CA PHE A 45 -22.64 -8.77 -4.94
C PHE A 45 -21.47 -7.98 -4.34
N ALA A 46 -21.76 -7.01 -3.47
CA ALA A 46 -20.72 -6.30 -2.72
C ALA A 46 -19.90 -7.28 -1.86
N GLN A 47 -20.56 -8.22 -1.18
CA GLN A 47 -19.92 -9.27 -0.39
C GLN A 47 -19.11 -10.26 -1.26
N TRP A 48 -19.50 -10.43 -2.52
CA TRP A 48 -18.80 -11.29 -3.49
C TRP A 48 -17.60 -10.59 -4.13
N MET A 49 -17.69 -9.30 -4.43
CA MET A 49 -16.56 -8.46 -4.84
C MET A 49 -15.53 -8.36 -3.71
N LEU A 50 -16.00 -8.17 -2.48
CA LEU A 50 -15.16 -8.17 -1.28
C LEU A 50 -14.44 -9.51 -1.10
N TYR A 51 -15.12 -10.64 -1.33
CA TYR A 51 -14.50 -11.96 -1.31
C TYR A 51 -13.45 -12.14 -2.42
N LEU A 52 -13.70 -11.63 -3.63
CA LEU A 52 -12.72 -11.68 -4.72
C LEU A 52 -11.50 -10.80 -4.43
N GLU A 53 -11.69 -9.67 -3.75
CA GLU A 53 -10.62 -8.75 -3.37
C GLU A 53 -9.81 -9.23 -2.14
N THR A 54 -10.43 -9.97 -1.21
CA THR A 54 -9.82 -10.26 0.11
C THR A 54 -9.68 -11.74 0.48
N GLY A 55 -10.34 -12.65 -0.26
CA GLY A 55 -10.37 -14.09 0.05
C GLY A 55 -11.30 -14.51 1.19
N GLN A 56 -12.00 -13.59 1.86
CA GLN A 56 -12.84 -13.87 3.04
C GLN A 56 -14.34 -13.63 2.83
N VAL A 57 -15.17 -14.45 3.49
CA VAL A 57 -16.64 -14.31 3.50
C VAL A 57 -17.07 -13.73 4.86
N ALA A 58 -17.65 -12.53 4.86
CA ALA A 58 -18.13 -11.90 6.11
C ALA A 58 -19.22 -12.76 6.80
N SER A 59 -18.97 -13.22 8.03
CA SER A 59 -19.99 -13.81 8.90
C SER A 59 -20.60 -12.74 9.80
N VAL A 60 -21.93 -12.62 9.80
CA VAL A 60 -22.66 -11.69 10.65
C VAL A 60 -22.91 -12.32 12.02
N GLU A 61 -22.19 -11.87 13.03
CA GLU A 61 -22.65 -11.89 14.43
C GLU A 61 -22.51 -10.49 15.02
N GLN A 62 -23.61 -9.94 15.54
CA GLN A 62 -23.61 -8.66 16.25
C GLN A 62 -22.96 -8.81 17.63
N PRO A 63 -22.10 -7.84 17.99
CA PRO A 63 -22.24 -7.21 19.29
C PRO A 63 -22.25 -5.67 19.19
N GLU A 64 -22.83 -5.04 20.22
CA GLU A 64 -22.89 -3.60 20.40
C GLU A 64 -21.49 -2.98 20.61
N ASP A 65 -21.37 -1.72 20.23
CA ASP A 65 -20.17 -0.87 20.09
C ASP A 65 -19.36 -1.00 18.79
N THR A 66 -19.55 0.05 17.97
CA THR A 66 -18.81 0.53 16.78
C THR A 66 -17.62 -0.33 16.34
N GLN A 67 -17.86 -1.26 15.40
CA GLN A 67 -16.82 -1.98 14.70
C GLN A 67 -16.57 -1.34 13.33
N VAL A 68 -15.42 -0.66 13.19
CA VAL A 68 -14.80 -0.39 11.90
C VAL A 68 -14.20 -1.71 11.41
N PHE A 69 -14.61 -2.19 10.23
CA PHE A 69 -14.00 -3.37 9.62
C PHE A 69 -12.66 -2.97 9.02
N VAL A 70 -11.57 -3.38 9.68
CA VAL A 70 -10.25 -3.47 9.04
C VAL A 70 -10.23 -4.82 8.34
N LEU A 71 -10.13 -4.83 7.00
CA LEU A 71 -10.07 -6.07 6.23
C LEU A 71 -8.78 -6.83 6.59
N GLN A 72 -8.96 -7.91 7.35
CA GLN A 72 -7.90 -8.84 7.70
C GLN A 72 -7.84 -9.90 6.59
N TRP A 73 -6.65 -10.18 6.05
CA TRP A 73 -6.51 -11.09 4.93
C TRP A 73 -6.28 -12.50 5.46
N GLU A 74 -7.03 -13.49 4.98
CA GLU A 74 -6.72 -14.91 5.14
C GLU A 74 -6.65 -15.56 3.76
N GLN A 75 -5.57 -16.30 3.51
CA GLN A 75 -5.38 -17.01 2.25
C GLN A 75 -6.28 -18.25 2.14
N PRO A 76 -6.64 -18.67 0.90
CA PRO A 76 -7.07 -20.04 0.65
C PRO A 76 -5.88 -21.01 0.75
N GLU A 77 -6.11 -22.18 1.33
CA GLU A 77 -5.16 -23.29 1.34
C GLU A 77 -4.81 -23.69 -0.11
N ASN A 78 -3.52 -23.65 -0.46
CA ASN A 78 -3.02 -24.20 -1.73
C ASN A 78 -2.18 -25.44 -1.46
N ASP A 79 -2.83 -26.61 -1.57
CA ASP A 79 -2.18 -27.87 -1.88
C ASP A 79 -1.87 -27.87 -3.38
N ALA A 80 -0.64 -27.51 -3.75
CA ALA A 80 -0.10 -27.82 -5.08
C ALA A 80 1.38 -28.15 -4.96
N GLU A 81 1.68 -29.44 -5.08
CA GLU A 81 3.01 -29.99 -5.27
C GLU A 81 3.67 -29.34 -6.50
N ALA A 82 4.92 -28.90 -6.33
CA ALA A 82 5.74 -28.36 -7.39
C ALA A 82 6.12 -29.50 -8.36
N GLU A 83 5.62 -29.45 -9.60
CA GLU A 83 6.22 -30.17 -10.72
C GLU A 83 7.20 -29.25 -11.45
N GLU A 84 8.46 -29.69 -11.42
CA GLU A 84 9.62 -29.13 -12.09
C GLU A 84 9.48 -29.32 -13.61
N THR A 85 9.44 -28.23 -14.39
CA THR A 85 9.62 -28.29 -15.85
C THR A 85 10.71 -27.32 -16.28
N ALA A 86 11.65 -27.84 -17.07
CA ALA A 86 12.86 -27.18 -17.55
C ALA A 86 12.55 -26.17 -18.69
N PRO A 87 13.51 -25.29 -19.04
CA PRO A 87 13.24 -23.96 -19.57
C PRO A 87 12.91 -23.94 -21.07
N GLN A 88 12.00 -23.05 -21.45
CA GLN A 88 11.74 -22.68 -22.83
C GLN A 88 12.28 -21.27 -23.10
N GLU A 89 12.90 -21.11 -24.27
CA GLU A 89 13.73 -19.98 -24.70
C GLU A 89 13.08 -18.60 -24.55
N ALA A 90 13.88 -17.65 -24.08
CA ALA A 90 13.55 -16.25 -23.93
C ALA A 90 13.29 -15.57 -25.29
N PRO A 91 12.24 -14.74 -25.44
CA PRO A 91 12.20 -13.79 -26.53
C PRO A 91 13.10 -12.60 -26.20
N GLU A 92 13.75 -12.10 -27.26
CA GLU A 92 14.74 -11.04 -27.26
C GLU A 92 14.25 -9.76 -26.56
N ALA A 93 15.14 -9.17 -25.77
CA ALA A 93 14.92 -7.91 -25.07
C ALA A 93 14.68 -6.78 -26.08
N SER A 94 13.48 -6.19 -26.05
CA SER A 94 13.24 -4.90 -26.68
C SER A 94 13.85 -3.80 -25.79
N GLU A 95 14.89 -3.17 -26.29
CA GLU A 95 15.44 -1.91 -25.76
C GLU A 95 14.41 -0.78 -25.98
N ASP A 96 13.53 -0.57 -25.02
CA ASP A 96 12.77 0.68 -24.89
C ASP A 96 12.62 1.01 -23.40
N VAL A 97 13.71 1.48 -22.81
CA VAL A 97 13.69 2.20 -21.53
C VAL A 97 13.46 3.67 -21.86
N PRO A 98 12.36 4.31 -21.41
CA PRO A 98 12.19 5.73 -21.60
C PRO A 98 13.31 6.47 -20.87
N SER A 99 14.10 7.22 -21.63
CA SER A 99 15.08 8.15 -21.09
C SER A 99 14.33 9.27 -20.36
N GLN A 100 14.34 9.27 -19.03
CA GLN A 100 13.93 10.46 -18.27
C GLN A 100 15.07 11.48 -18.34
N GLU A 101 14.75 12.67 -18.88
CA GLU A 101 15.65 13.81 -18.87
C GLU A 101 16.05 14.18 -17.43
N ALA A 102 17.34 14.47 -17.25
CA ALA A 102 17.86 15.03 -16.00
C ALA A 102 17.13 16.34 -15.67
N PRO A 103 16.78 16.60 -14.39
CA PRO A 103 15.95 17.74 -14.05
C PRO A 103 16.70 19.05 -14.32
N ALA A 104 15.99 19.99 -14.96
CA ALA A 104 16.40 21.37 -15.08
C ALA A 104 16.59 21.97 -13.68
N SER A 105 17.65 22.78 -13.51
CA SER A 105 18.01 23.45 -12.27
C SER A 105 16.85 24.29 -11.72
N VAL A 106 16.23 23.80 -10.64
CA VAL A 106 15.23 24.53 -9.84
C VAL A 106 15.94 25.64 -9.05
N PRO A 107 15.35 26.84 -8.87
CA PRO A 107 15.95 27.90 -8.06
C PRO A 107 16.21 27.42 -6.63
N THR A 108 17.43 27.67 -6.13
CA THR A 108 17.81 27.43 -4.74
C THR A 108 17.12 28.45 -3.84
N GLU A 109 15.93 28.13 -3.36
CA GLU A 109 15.51 28.67 -2.07
C GLU A 109 16.35 27.97 -1.00
N THR A 110 16.97 28.77 -0.12
CA THR A 110 17.64 28.25 1.07
C THR A 110 16.57 27.74 2.03
N PHE A 111 16.37 26.43 2.02
CA PHE A 111 15.41 25.74 2.89
C PHE A 111 16.05 25.35 4.23
N GLN A 112 15.28 25.48 5.31
CA GLN A 112 15.65 24.97 6.63
C GLN A 112 15.72 23.44 6.59
N SER A 113 16.73 22.87 7.24
CA SER A 113 16.82 21.42 7.44
C SER A 113 15.56 20.90 8.16
N ALA A 114 15.25 19.63 7.97
CA ALA A 114 14.10 18.99 8.59
C ALA A 114 14.38 18.76 10.08
N GLU A 115 14.23 19.80 10.92
CA GLU A 115 14.41 19.67 12.36
C GLU A 115 13.50 18.55 12.91
N LEU A 116 14.11 17.60 13.63
CA LEU A 116 13.37 16.60 14.38
C LEU A 116 12.31 17.26 15.26
N PRO A 117 11.13 16.63 15.43
CA PRO A 117 10.15 17.13 16.38
C PRO A 117 10.75 17.21 17.78
N ALA A 118 10.34 18.22 18.54
CA ALA A 118 10.84 18.46 19.90
C ALA A 118 10.58 17.29 20.87
N VAL A 119 9.64 16.40 20.54
CA VAL A 119 9.29 15.22 21.32
C VAL A 119 9.09 14.05 20.36
N LEU A 120 9.81 12.95 20.57
CA LEU A 120 9.54 11.67 19.92
C LEU A 120 8.50 10.88 20.72
N ALA A 121 7.61 10.16 20.04
CA ALA A 121 6.66 9.29 20.72
C ALA A 121 7.36 8.04 21.28
N SER A 122 7.00 7.62 22.50
CA SER A 122 7.59 6.44 23.13
C SER A 122 7.11 5.13 22.49
N ALA A 123 7.82 4.03 22.77
CA ALA A 123 7.43 2.70 22.30
C ALA A 123 5.99 2.32 22.68
N ASP A 124 5.54 2.72 23.87
CA ASP A 124 4.19 2.41 24.38
C ASP A 124 3.10 3.16 23.61
N ALA A 125 3.41 4.33 23.05
CA ALA A 125 2.49 5.15 22.27
C ALA A 125 2.23 4.60 20.86
N ILE A 126 3.03 3.64 20.37
CA ILE A 126 2.89 3.06 19.03
C ILE A 126 2.24 1.67 19.14
N PRO A 127 0.94 1.51 18.87
CA PRO A 127 0.30 0.21 18.90
C PRO A 127 0.74 -0.60 17.67
N ILE A 128 1.03 -1.88 17.86
CA ILE A 128 1.19 -2.84 16.76
C ILE A 128 -0.07 -3.69 16.73
N ALA A 129 -0.71 -3.77 15.56
CA ALA A 129 -1.83 -4.66 15.26
C ALA A 129 -1.50 -5.44 13.97
N GLY A 130 -2.42 -6.29 13.52
CA GLY A 130 -2.29 -7.02 12.26
C GLY A 130 -2.40 -8.54 12.42
N GLY A 131 -2.06 -9.26 11.36
CA GLY A 131 -2.20 -10.72 11.30
C GLY A 131 -0.97 -11.50 11.77
N CYS A 132 0.16 -10.84 12.03
CA CYS A 132 1.38 -11.50 12.46
C CYS A 132 1.29 -11.94 13.94
N THR A 133 1.72 -13.17 14.23
CA THR A 133 1.70 -13.73 15.60
C THR A 133 3.03 -13.61 16.32
N TYR A 134 4.04 -13.00 15.71
CA TYR A 134 5.34 -12.83 16.35
C TYR A 134 5.26 -11.80 17.49
N THR A 135 5.89 -12.14 18.61
CA THR A 135 6.08 -11.19 19.71
C THR A 135 7.21 -10.23 19.37
N VAL A 136 6.98 -8.94 19.60
CA VAL A 136 7.90 -7.85 19.28
C VAL A 136 8.25 -7.07 20.55
N ASP A 137 9.54 -6.89 20.81
CA ASP A 137 10.04 -5.95 21.81
C ASP A 137 10.24 -4.57 21.16
N LYS A 138 9.19 -3.74 21.22
CA LYS A 138 9.19 -2.40 20.58
C LYS A 138 10.27 -1.48 21.15
N ALA A 139 10.52 -1.55 22.46
CA ALA A 139 11.51 -0.69 23.11
C ALA A 139 12.92 -1.05 22.65
N ALA A 140 13.24 -2.34 22.55
CA ALA A 140 14.51 -2.80 22.00
C ALA A 140 14.68 -2.38 20.53
N LEU A 141 13.66 -2.55 19.68
CA LEU A 141 13.72 -2.18 18.26
C LEU A 141 13.85 -0.66 18.05
N LEU A 142 13.21 0.17 18.87
CA LEU A 142 13.37 1.62 18.81
C LEU A 142 14.78 2.05 19.22
N ALA A 143 15.33 1.43 20.27
CA ALA A 143 16.67 1.74 20.78
C ALA A 143 17.81 1.19 19.90
N GLN A 144 17.55 0.20 19.04
CA GLN A 144 18.58 -0.36 18.17
C GLN A 144 19.03 0.67 17.12
N PRO A 145 20.34 0.78 16.82
CA PRO A 145 20.81 1.60 15.71
C PRO A 145 20.22 1.14 14.37
N SER A 146 19.75 2.07 13.55
CA SER A 146 19.34 1.81 12.18
C SER A 146 20.55 1.43 11.32
N THR A 147 20.35 0.48 10.41
CA THR A 147 21.35 0.08 9.41
C THR A 147 21.28 0.88 8.11
N LEU A 148 20.33 1.81 7.98
CA LEU A 148 20.17 2.64 6.79
C LEU A 148 21.36 3.59 6.64
N ASP A 149 21.94 3.62 5.44
CA ASP A 149 23.06 4.51 5.10
C ASP A 149 22.69 5.47 3.97
N PHE A 150 22.45 6.73 4.34
CA PHE A 150 22.12 7.81 3.41
C PHE A 150 23.35 8.67 3.03
N SER A 151 24.56 8.27 3.44
CA SER A 151 25.80 8.97 3.11
C SER A 151 26.41 8.57 1.76
N VAL A 152 25.81 7.56 1.11
CA VAL A 152 26.23 7.04 -0.19
C VAL A 152 25.79 7.94 -1.34
N ASP A 153 26.61 8.02 -2.38
CA ASP A 153 26.29 8.79 -3.59
C ASP A 153 25.14 8.13 -4.39
N GLY A 154 24.20 8.96 -4.85
CA GLY A 154 23.09 8.57 -5.71
C GLY A 154 21.76 8.37 -4.98
N PRO A 155 20.69 7.99 -5.71
CA PRO A 155 19.37 7.80 -5.11
C PRO A 155 19.35 6.76 -4.00
N THR A 156 18.78 7.13 -2.86
CA THR A 156 18.68 6.28 -1.66
C THR A 156 17.25 5.84 -1.38
N ILE A 157 16.25 6.49 -2.00
CA ILE A 157 14.83 6.21 -1.82
C ILE A 157 14.18 5.95 -3.18
N LEU A 158 13.46 4.83 -3.26
CA LEU A 158 12.54 4.51 -4.37
C LEU A 158 11.10 4.62 -3.87
N ILE A 159 10.28 5.40 -4.55
CA ILE A 159 8.82 5.43 -4.37
C ILE A 159 8.18 4.75 -5.57
N LEU A 160 7.31 3.78 -5.30
CA LEU A 160 6.56 3.06 -6.32
C LEU A 160 5.13 2.75 -5.84
N HIS A 161 4.37 2.15 -6.74
CA HIS A 161 2.96 1.84 -6.54
C HIS A 161 2.68 0.43 -7.05
N THR A 162 2.58 -0.56 -6.15
CA THR A 162 2.14 -1.90 -6.56
C THR A 162 0.72 -1.83 -7.14
N HIS A 163 -0.15 -1.02 -6.54
CA HIS A 163 -1.49 -0.75 -7.05
C HIS A 163 -1.64 0.70 -7.55
N ALA A 164 -0.91 1.03 -8.62
CA ALA A 164 -0.87 2.38 -9.20
C ALA A 164 -2.24 2.93 -9.63
N SER A 165 -3.21 2.05 -9.90
CA SER A 165 -4.55 2.47 -10.29
C SER A 165 -5.43 2.90 -9.12
N GLU A 166 -5.03 2.68 -7.86
CA GLU A 166 -5.85 3.03 -6.69
C GLU A 166 -6.19 4.51 -6.64
N ALA A 167 -7.47 4.81 -6.50
CA ALA A 167 -8.00 6.16 -6.48
C ALA A 167 -8.84 6.42 -5.24
N TYR A 168 -9.15 7.69 -5.05
CA TYR A 168 -9.84 8.26 -3.89
C TYR A 168 -11.26 8.66 -4.24
N THR A 169 -12.06 9.03 -3.23
CA THR A 169 -13.38 9.61 -3.49
C THR A 169 -13.22 10.94 -4.23
N PRO A 170 -13.88 11.13 -5.39
CA PRO A 170 -13.77 12.36 -6.16
C PRO A 170 -14.23 13.59 -5.37
N GLU A 171 -13.52 14.71 -5.55
CA GLU A 171 -13.89 16.02 -5.02
C GLU A 171 -13.96 17.05 -6.18
N PRO A 172 -14.68 18.18 -6.01
CA PRO A 172 -14.85 19.16 -7.09
C PRO A 172 -13.53 19.62 -7.71
N GLY A 173 -13.37 19.43 -9.02
CA GLY A 173 -12.15 19.76 -9.78
C GLY A 173 -11.08 18.65 -9.79
N TRP A 174 -11.34 17.53 -9.12
CA TRP A 174 -10.48 16.35 -9.03
C TRP A 174 -11.17 15.08 -9.52
N GLU A 175 -12.18 15.23 -10.37
CA GLU A 175 -12.88 14.13 -11.00
C GLU A 175 -11.95 13.34 -11.93
N TYR A 176 -12.25 12.04 -12.06
CA TYR A 176 -11.51 11.12 -12.92
C TYR A 176 -12.46 10.08 -13.54
N GLU A 177 -12.02 9.47 -14.64
CA GLU A 177 -12.70 8.32 -15.21
C GLU A 177 -12.27 7.05 -14.48
N GLU A 178 -13.24 6.30 -13.97
CA GLU A 178 -12.99 5.03 -13.30
C GLU A 178 -12.60 3.94 -14.31
N SER A 179 -11.46 3.29 -14.11
CA SER A 179 -11.13 2.02 -14.79
C SER A 179 -11.85 0.84 -14.14
N SER A 180 -12.09 0.94 -12.84
CA SER A 180 -13.00 0.13 -12.02
C SER A 180 -13.35 0.94 -10.76
N ALA A 181 -14.26 0.44 -9.92
CA ALA A 181 -14.66 1.14 -8.70
C ALA A 181 -13.44 1.60 -7.87
N TYR A 182 -13.36 2.90 -7.57
CA TYR A 182 -12.25 3.53 -6.83
C TYR A 182 -10.86 3.25 -7.43
N ARG A 183 -10.77 3.12 -8.76
CA ARG A 183 -9.52 2.98 -9.52
C ARG A 183 -9.55 3.80 -10.80
N THR A 184 -8.40 4.30 -11.23
CA THR A 184 -8.23 5.04 -12.48
C THR A 184 -6.86 4.80 -13.11
N LEU A 185 -6.78 4.90 -14.43
CA LEU A 185 -5.51 4.93 -15.16
C LEU A 185 -4.99 6.36 -15.38
N ASP A 186 -5.75 7.38 -14.96
CA ASP A 186 -5.24 8.75 -14.88
C ASP A 186 -4.34 8.91 -13.65
N LEU A 187 -3.03 8.79 -13.85
CA LEU A 187 -2.04 8.82 -12.77
C LEU A 187 -1.97 10.16 -12.04
N SER A 188 -2.56 11.24 -12.58
CA SER A 188 -2.71 12.51 -11.88
C SER A 188 -3.82 12.49 -10.83
N ARG A 189 -4.64 11.44 -10.82
CA ARG A 189 -5.83 11.25 -9.98
C ARG A 189 -5.79 9.98 -9.13
N SER A 190 -4.69 9.24 -9.14
CA SER A 190 -4.48 8.02 -8.33
C SER A 190 -3.44 8.24 -7.22
N VAL A 191 -3.14 7.18 -6.46
CA VAL A 191 -2.04 7.11 -5.48
C VAL A 191 -0.68 7.51 -6.07
N VAL A 192 -0.51 7.44 -7.39
CA VAL A 192 0.69 7.95 -8.07
C VAL A 192 0.90 9.45 -7.85
N ALA A 193 -0.18 10.25 -7.79
CA ALA A 193 -0.10 11.66 -7.45
C ALA A 193 0.34 11.90 -5.99
N VAL A 194 -0.04 11.01 -5.07
CA VAL A 194 0.42 11.02 -3.67
C VAL A 194 1.91 10.71 -3.60
N GLY A 195 2.38 9.68 -4.32
CA GLY A 195 3.80 9.35 -4.42
C GLY A 195 4.64 10.47 -5.04
N LYS A 196 4.07 11.19 -6.03
CA LYS A 196 4.71 12.39 -6.60
C LYS A 196 4.92 13.48 -5.56
N ALA A 197 3.88 13.80 -4.77
CA ALA A 197 3.97 14.82 -3.72
C ALA A 197 4.98 14.42 -2.62
N LEU A 198 5.03 13.13 -2.26
CA LEU A 198 6.04 12.59 -1.35
C LEU A 198 7.45 12.78 -1.91
N ALA A 199 7.67 12.39 -3.17
CA ALA A 199 8.96 12.52 -3.85
C ALA A 199 9.43 13.98 -3.95
N GLU A 200 8.53 14.89 -4.32
CA GLU A 200 8.81 16.33 -4.38
C GLU A 200 9.16 16.89 -2.99
N THR A 201 8.48 16.43 -1.94
CA THR A 201 8.80 16.84 -0.56
C THR A 201 10.18 16.36 -0.13
N LEU A 202 10.51 15.09 -0.32
CA LEU A 202 11.83 14.55 0.04
C LEU A 202 12.96 15.26 -0.74
N ARG A 203 12.76 15.54 -2.03
CA ARG A 203 13.71 16.29 -2.85
C ARG A 203 13.91 17.73 -2.36
N ARG A 204 12.85 18.38 -1.83
CA ARG A 204 12.98 19.70 -1.18
C ARG A 204 13.88 19.66 0.06
N TYR A 205 13.97 18.51 0.73
CA TYR A 205 14.90 18.29 1.85
C TYR A 205 16.28 17.78 1.42
N GLY A 206 16.60 17.84 0.12
CA GLY A 206 17.93 17.48 -0.40
C GLY A 206 18.16 15.98 -0.56
N LEU A 207 17.12 15.15 -0.44
CA LEU A 207 17.23 13.70 -0.63
C LEU A 207 17.12 13.35 -2.12
N GLU A 208 17.97 12.44 -2.57
CA GLU A 208 17.91 11.87 -3.92
C GLU A 208 16.87 10.74 -3.97
N VAL A 209 15.79 10.97 -4.73
CA VAL A 209 14.61 10.09 -4.76
C VAL A 209 14.24 9.72 -6.19
N ILE A 210 14.01 8.43 -6.42
CA ILE A 210 13.37 7.91 -7.64
C ILE A 210 11.88 7.76 -7.37
N HIS A 211 11.05 8.28 -8.28
CA HIS A 211 9.61 8.03 -8.29
C HIS A 211 9.26 7.25 -9.56
N ASP A 212 8.99 5.95 -9.41
CA ASP A 212 8.56 5.09 -10.52
C ASP A 212 7.02 5.09 -10.58
N ALA A 213 6.48 5.74 -11.62
CA ALA A 213 5.04 5.86 -11.86
C ALA A 213 4.48 4.72 -12.73
N THR A 214 5.24 3.66 -12.99
CA THR A 214 4.80 2.51 -13.80
C THR A 214 3.55 1.86 -13.21
N VAL A 215 2.56 1.59 -14.06
CA VAL A 215 1.34 0.86 -13.66
C VAL A 215 1.64 -0.62 -13.57
N ASN A 216 1.56 -1.18 -12.36
CA ASN A 216 1.89 -2.58 -12.10
C ASN A 216 0.65 -3.49 -12.02
N ASP A 217 -0.53 -2.92 -11.76
CA ASP A 217 -1.79 -3.64 -11.49
C ASP A 217 -2.78 -3.66 -12.67
N TYR A 218 -2.33 -3.26 -13.86
CA TYR A 218 -3.14 -3.29 -15.09
C TYR A 218 -2.35 -3.86 -16.28
N PRO A 219 -2.94 -4.74 -17.12
CA PRO A 219 -4.33 -5.22 -17.07
C PRO A 219 -4.56 -6.36 -16.06
N SER A 220 -3.51 -6.86 -15.40
CA SER A 220 -3.61 -7.96 -14.43
C SER A 220 -3.30 -7.46 -13.02
N TYR A 221 -4.34 -7.42 -12.18
CA TYR A 221 -4.19 -7.08 -10.77
C TYR A 221 -3.37 -8.12 -10.00
N ASN A 222 -3.50 -9.40 -10.35
CA ASN A 222 -2.84 -10.51 -9.65
C ASN A 222 -1.32 -10.51 -9.85
N ASP A 223 -0.84 -9.93 -10.95
CA ASP A 223 0.59 -9.87 -11.26
C ASP A 223 1.26 -8.63 -10.64
N SER A 224 0.51 -7.77 -9.94
CA SER A 224 0.98 -6.46 -9.48
C SER A 224 2.25 -6.53 -8.64
N TYR A 225 2.30 -7.43 -7.66
CA TYR A 225 3.46 -7.60 -6.79
C TYR A 225 4.67 -8.17 -7.53
N ALA A 226 4.46 -9.05 -8.52
CA ALA A 226 5.54 -9.60 -9.34
C ALA A 226 6.11 -8.53 -10.29
N ASN A 227 5.23 -7.73 -10.89
CA ASN A 227 5.60 -6.58 -11.72
C ASN A 227 6.38 -5.56 -10.89
N ALA A 228 5.86 -5.15 -9.74
CA ALA A 228 6.51 -4.22 -8.83
C ALA A 228 7.88 -4.74 -8.35
N LEU A 229 7.99 -6.04 -8.03
CA LEU A 229 9.29 -6.63 -7.66
C LEU A 229 10.31 -6.52 -8.80
N SER A 230 9.89 -6.80 -10.03
CA SER A 230 10.74 -6.67 -11.21
C SER A 230 11.26 -5.23 -11.39
N ARG A 231 10.42 -4.23 -11.09
CA ARG A 231 10.82 -2.81 -11.07
C ARG A 231 11.83 -2.52 -9.97
N ILE A 232 11.58 -2.99 -8.75
CA ILE A 232 12.48 -2.81 -7.60
C ILE A 232 13.86 -3.40 -7.91
N GLU A 233 13.91 -4.61 -8.45
CA GLU A 233 15.17 -5.29 -8.78
C GLU A 233 15.95 -4.56 -9.88
N ALA A 234 15.26 -4.04 -10.90
CA ALA A 234 15.88 -3.24 -11.95
C ALA A 234 16.50 -1.94 -11.39
N TRP A 235 15.76 -1.21 -10.55
CA TRP A 235 16.29 0.01 -9.93
C TRP A 235 17.44 -0.29 -8.96
N LYS A 236 17.36 -1.36 -8.17
CA LYS A 236 18.44 -1.77 -7.29
C LYS A 236 19.71 -2.19 -8.04
N ALA A 237 19.57 -2.81 -9.21
CA ALA A 237 20.71 -3.13 -10.06
C ALA A 237 21.41 -1.87 -10.58
N GLN A 238 20.64 -0.82 -10.90
CA GLN A 238 21.17 0.47 -11.35
C GLN A 238 21.72 1.32 -10.18
N TYR A 239 21.04 1.31 -9.05
CA TYR A 239 21.37 2.08 -7.85
C TYR A 239 21.44 1.18 -6.62
N PRO A 240 22.58 0.50 -6.40
CA PRO A 240 22.82 -0.28 -5.18
C PRO A 240 22.79 0.56 -3.90
N SER A 241 22.82 1.90 -4.02
CA SER A 241 22.66 2.88 -2.96
C SER A 241 21.27 2.88 -2.31
N LEU A 242 20.25 2.29 -2.95
CA LEU A 242 18.88 2.28 -2.44
C LEU A 242 18.77 1.65 -1.04
N GLN A 243 18.35 2.46 -0.07
CA GLN A 243 18.11 2.07 1.32
C GLN A 243 16.63 1.80 1.59
N MET A 244 15.74 2.55 0.94
CA MET A 244 14.29 2.51 1.17
C MET A 244 13.53 2.27 -0.13
N VAL A 245 12.52 1.41 -0.05
CA VAL A 245 11.44 1.30 -1.04
C VAL A 245 10.14 1.64 -0.34
N ILE A 246 9.47 2.69 -0.77
CA ILE A 246 8.18 3.12 -0.22
C ILE A 246 7.12 2.74 -1.24
N ASP A 247 6.31 1.75 -0.90
CA ASP A 247 5.15 1.35 -1.69
C ASP A 247 3.93 2.14 -1.20
N VAL A 248 3.42 3.02 -2.05
CA VAL A 248 2.35 3.97 -1.72
C VAL A 248 1.00 3.38 -2.12
N HIS A 249 0.11 3.24 -1.14
CA HIS A 249 -1.23 2.66 -1.30
C HIS A 249 -2.29 3.51 -0.62
N ARG A 250 -3.55 3.10 -0.77
CA ARG A 250 -4.67 3.54 0.05
C ARG A 250 -5.54 2.37 0.47
N ASP A 251 -5.97 2.40 1.73
CA ASP A 251 -6.77 1.31 2.30
C ASP A 251 -8.16 1.23 1.63
N ALA A 252 -8.82 0.08 1.72
CA ALA A 252 -10.18 -0.10 1.23
C ALA A 252 -11.12 -0.30 2.42
N VAL A 253 -11.84 0.75 2.81
CA VAL A 253 -12.72 0.72 3.99
C VAL A 253 -14.13 1.10 3.59
N ALA A 254 -15.09 0.23 3.92
CA ALA A 254 -16.50 0.48 3.76
C ALA A 254 -17.22 0.49 5.12
N GLY A 255 -18.15 1.41 5.28
CA GLY A 255 -19.09 1.45 6.40
C GLY A 255 -20.06 0.28 6.38
N THR A 256 -20.87 0.16 7.43
CA THR A 256 -21.92 -0.87 7.53
C THR A 256 -23.03 -0.70 6.48
N ASP A 257 -23.12 0.48 5.89
CA ASP A 257 -23.98 0.83 4.76
C ASP A 257 -23.36 0.51 3.39
N GLY A 258 -22.13 -0.02 3.37
CA GLY A 258 -21.37 -0.36 2.16
C GLY A 258 -20.71 0.84 1.48
N GLN A 259 -20.78 2.05 2.07
CA GLN A 259 -20.16 3.24 1.49
C GLN A 259 -18.70 3.37 1.90
N ALA A 260 -17.86 3.90 1.00
CA ALA A 260 -16.47 4.20 1.33
C ALA A 260 -16.38 5.15 2.53
N TYR A 261 -15.51 4.83 3.49
CA TYR A 261 -15.40 5.56 4.75
C TYR A 261 -14.00 6.19 4.90
N PRO A 262 -13.88 7.53 5.00
CA PRO A 262 -12.59 8.20 5.12
C PRO A 262 -11.92 7.90 6.47
N LEU A 263 -10.60 7.77 6.45
CA LEU A 263 -9.75 7.69 7.62
C LEU A 263 -8.95 8.99 7.72
N SER A 264 -9.37 9.90 8.59
CA SER A 264 -8.82 11.26 8.65
C SER A 264 -8.33 11.63 10.05
N ALA A 265 -7.35 12.53 10.09
CA ALA A 265 -6.86 13.20 11.29
C ALA A 265 -6.87 14.71 11.07
N THR A 266 -7.01 15.47 12.16
CA THR A 266 -6.87 16.93 12.12
C THR A 266 -5.43 17.32 12.46
N VAL A 267 -4.69 17.86 11.49
CA VAL A 267 -3.33 18.38 11.69
C VAL A 267 -3.33 19.87 11.38
N ASN A 268 -2.89 20.71 12.33
CA ASN A 268 -2.85 22.16 12.19
C ASN A 268 -4.18 22.81 11.74
N GLY A 269 -5.32 22.20 12.13
CA GLY A 269 -6.65 22.68 11.78
C GLY A 269 -7.14 22.29 10.38
N ALA A 270 -6.38 21.46 9.65
CA ALA A 270 -6.79 20.87 8.38
C ALA A 270 -7.05 19.36 8.55
N GLU A 271 -8.06 18.85 7.84
CA GLU A 271 -8.30 17.41 7.74
C GLU A 271 -7.34 16.81 6.71
N VAL A 272 -6.57 15.82 7.15
CA VAL A 272 -5.62 15.07 6.33
C VAL A 272 -5.93 13.57 6.44
N ALA A 273 -5.46 12.77 5.49
CA ALA A 273 -5.61 11.32 5.55
C ALA A 273 -4.72 10.73 6.66
N GLN A 274 -5.25 9.81 7.46
CA GLN A 274 -4.42 9.07 8.40
C GLN A 274 -3.46 8.15 7.67
N LEU A 275 -2.25 8.01 8.22
CA LEU A 275 -1.25 7.09 7.70
C LEU A 275 -1.36 5.74 8.40
N MET A 276 -1.08 4.65 7.69
CA MET A 276 -0.75 3.37 8.32
C MET A 276 0.55 2.85 7.73
N LEU A 277 1.50 2.55 8.61
CA LEU A 277 2.72 1.87 8.25
C LEU A 277 2.48 0.36 8.28
N VAL A 278 2.65 -0.31 7.15
CA VAL A 278 2.50 -1.76 7.02
C VAL A 278 3.88 -2.39 6.89
N VAL A 279 4.17 -3.34 7.78
CA VAL A 279 5.43 -4.09 7.79
C VAL A 279 5.13 -5.56 7.61
N GLY A 280 5.72 -6.13 6.56
CA GLY A 280 5.63 -7.55 6.26
C GLY A 280 6.66 -8.38 7.01
N THR A 281 6.40 -9.68 7.17
CA THR A 281 7.33 -10.62 7.83
C THR A 281 7.60 -11.85 6.96
N ASP A 282 8.39 -12.78 7.48
CA ASP A 282 8.61 -14.10 6.89
C ASP A 282 7.59 -15.15 7.36
N GLN A 283 6.60 -14.78 8.19
CA GLN A 283 5.61 -15.73 8.72
C GLN A 283 4.76 -16.39 7.62
N GLY A 284 4.50 -15.68 6.52
CA GLY A 284 3.82 -16.20 5.34
C GLY A 284 4.65 -17.19 4.51
N GLY A 285 5.87 -17.53 4.93
CA GLY A 285 6.73 -18.54 4.30
C GLY A 285 7.66 -18.02 3.19
N LEU A 286 7.54 -16.76 2.78
CA LEU A 286 8.44 -16.15 1.81
C LEU A 286 9.70 -15.58 2.48
N TYR A 287 10.82 -15.59 1.73
CA TYR A 287 12.10 -15.08 2.21
C TYR A 287 12.02 -13.58 2.56
N HIS A 288 12.26 -13.28 3.84
CA HIS A 288 12.39 -11.93 4.38
C HIS A 288 13.18 -11.93 5.72
N PRO A 289 14.45 -12.36 5.76
CA PRO A 289 15.17 -12.57 7.03
C PRO A 289 15.40 -11.30 7.85
N ASN A 290 15.37 -10.13 7.19
CA ASN A 290 15.66 -8.83 7.82
C ASN A 290 14.41 -8.04 8.19
N TRP A 291 13.22 -8.65 8.22
CA TRP A 291 11.97 -7.92 8.51
C TRP A 291 11.97 -7.14 9.84
N ARG A 292 12.74 -7.60 10.83
CA ARG A 292 12.89 -6.89 12.11
C ARG A 292 13.59 -5.54 11.96
N GLU A 293 14.49 -5.41 10.98
CA GLU A 293 15.14 -4.14 10.66
C GLU A 293 14.14 -3.18 9.99
N ASN A 294 13.33 -3.67 9.05
CA ASN A 294 12.23 -2.90 8.48
C ASN A 294 11.25 -2.44 9.57
N LEU A 295 10.90 -3.33 10.51
CA LEU A 295 10.03 -2.99 11.64
C LEU A 295 10.66 -1.95 12.56
N ALA A 296 11.95 -2.06 12.87
CA ALA A 296 12.65 -1.08 13.69
C ALA A 296 12.67 0.30 13.03
N ASN A 297 12.90 0.36 11.71
CA ASN A 297 12.88 1.61 10.95
C ASN A 297 11.46 2.18 10.82
N ALA A 298 10.43 1.34 10.68
CA ALA A 298 9.03 1.77 10.69
C ALA A 298 8.60 2.32 12.07
N LEU A 299 9.02 1.69 13.17
CA LEU A 299 8.77 2.19 14.53
C LEU A 299 9.44 3.55 14.76
N LYS A 300 10.68 3.71 14.30
CA LYS A 300 11.41 4.99 14.34
C LYS A 300 10.65 6.08 13.56
N LEU A 301 10.20 5.76 12.34
CA LEU A 301 9.42 6.69 11.52
C LEU A 301 8.10 7.07 12.19
N GLN A 302 7.35 6.09 12.73
CA GLN A 302 6.10 6.37 13.42
C GLN A 302 6.30 7.16 14.71
N SER A 303 7.42 6.96 15.41
CA SER A 303 7.81 7.76 16.58
C SER A 303 8.01 9.24 16.23
N VAL A 304 8.65 9.51 15.09
CA VAL A 304 8.80 10.88 14.54
C VAL A 304 7.44 11.46 14.14
N LEU A 305 6.63 10.69 13.40
CA LEU A 305 5.30 11.13 12.95
C LEU A 305 4.38 11.47 14.11
N GLU A 306 4.27 10.61 15.12
CA GLU A 306 3.42 10.84 16.30
C GLU A 306 3.97 11.94 17.22
N GLY A 307 5.29 12.15 17.19
CA GLY A 307 5.93 13.27 17.87
C GLY A 307 5.60 14.64 17.23
N ALA A 308 5.63 14.69 15.90
CA ALA A 308 5.36 15.91 15.13
C ALA A 308 3.86 16.18 14.96
N TYR A 309 3.08 15.13 14.71
CA TYR A 309 1.66 15.19 14.34
C TYR A 309 0.88 14.10 15.11
N PRO A 310 0.60 14.31 16.41
CA PRO A 310 -0.09 13.32 17.23
C PRO A 310 -1.45 12.89 16.64
N GLY A 311 -1.67 11.58 16.50
CA GLY A 311 -2.88 10.98 15.94
C GLY A 311 -2.92 10.86 14.42
N LEU A 312 -1.85 11.27 13.73
CA LEU A 312 -1.73 11.11 12.28
C LEU A 312 -1.66 9.64 11.87
N CYS A 313 -0.98 8.79 12.66
CA CYS A 313 -0.82 7.39 12.36
C CYS A 313 -1.89 6.53 13.05
N ARG A 314 -2.42 5.57 12.30
CA ARG A 314 -3.11 4.40 12.83
C ARG A 314 -2.07 3.43 13.42
N ASN A 315 -2.55 2.35 14.04
CA ASN A 315 -1.69 1.27 14.51
C ASN A 315 -0.72 0.81 13.41
N LEU A 316 0.54 0.55 13.76
CA LEU A 316 1.47 -0.12 12.86
C LEU A 316 0.91 -1.51 12.54
N ASN A 317 0.78 -1.85 11.27
CA ASN A 317 0.19 -3.11 10.83
C ASN A 317 1.30 -4.12 10.51
N LEU A 318 1.51 -5.09 11.40
CA LEU A 318 2.47 -6.17 11.23
C LEU A 318 1.78 -7.39 10.59
N ARG A 319 2.30 -7.81 9.44
CA ARG A 319 1.65 -8.76 8.54
C ARG A 319 2.46 -10.01 8.31
N THR A 320 1.79 -11.10 7.95
CA THR A 320 2.45 -12.36 7.63
C THR A 320 3.07 -12.31 6.24
N GLU A 321 2.46 -11.57 5.31
CA GLU A 321 2.93 -11.36 3.94
C GLU A 321 4.10 -10.37 3.90
N ARG A 322 5.03 -10.53 2.95
CA ARG A 322 6.27 -9.73 2.89
C ARG A 322 6.20 -8.44 2.07
N PHE A 323 5.20 -8.26 1.19
CA PHE A 323 5.01 -7.07 0.33
C PHE A 323 6.27 -6.53 -0.36
N ASN A 324 7.11 -7.41 -0.92
CA ASN A 324 8.42 -7.05 -1.49
C ASN A 324 9.42 -6.37 -0.52
N GLN A 325 9.12 -6.25 0.77
CA GLN A 325 9.93 -5.51 1.75
C GLN A 325 11.28 -6.17 2.08
N HIS A 326 11.47 -7.43 1.69
CA HIS A 326 12.78 -8.08 1.67
C HIS A 326 13.83 -7.39 0.76
N ALA A 327 13.40 -6.48 -0.11
CA ALA A 327 14.29 -5.83 -1.07
C ALA A 327 15.31 -4.89 -0.41
N THR A 328 14.94 -4.12 0.62
CA THR A 328 15.87 -3.20 1.31
C THR A 328 15.57 -3.16 2.82
N PRO A 329 16.56 -2.81 3.67
CA PRO A 329 16.35 -2.71 5.13
C PRO A 329 15.35 -1.61 5.56
N GLY A 330 15.05 -0.66 4.68
CA GLY A 330 14.07 0.40 4.90
C GLY A 330 12.84 0.32 4.00
N SER A 331 12.58 -0.83 3.38
CA SER A 331 11.36 -1.03 2.59
C SER A 331 10.12 -1.03 3.49
N ILE A 332 9.07 -0.33 3.06
CA ILE A 332 7.84 -0.14 3.82
C ILE A 332 6.67 0.09 2.87
N LEU A 333 5.48 -0.38 3.25
CA LEU A 333 4.23 0.01 2.60
C LEU A 333 3.53 1.05 3.46
N VAL A 334 3.01 2.09 2.83
CA VAL A 334 2.29 3.17 3.52
C VAL A 334 0.91 3.35 2.90
N GLU A 335 -0.11 3.17 3.75
CA GLU A 335 -1.50 3.46 3.39
C GLU A 335 -1.81 4.93 3.69
N PHE A 336 -2.25 5.67 2.68
CA PHE A 336 -2.69 7.05 2.80
C PHE A 336 -4.21 7.12 2.88
N GLY A 337 -4.74 7.01 4.10
CA GLY A 337 -6.18 6.98 4.36
C GLY A 337 -6.83 5.73 3.76
N SER A 338 -8.03 5.91 3.22
CA SER A 338 -8.80 4.90 2.50
C SER A 338 -9.35 5.44 1.18
N ASN A 339 -10.03 4.60 0.41
CA ASN A 339 -10.84 4.98 -0.75
C ASN A 339 -11.95 6.02 -0.42
N GLY A 340 -12.34 6.17 0.84
CA GLY A 340 -13.29 7.18 1.29
C GLY A 340 -12.69 8.58 1.47
N ASN A 341 -11.36 8.72 1.56
CA ASN A 341 -10.69 10.01 1.60
C ASN A 341 -10.69 10.70 0.23
N THR A 342 -10.40 11.99 0.22
CA THR A 342 -10.11 12.73 -1.02
C THR A 342 -8.62 12.66 -1.37
N LEU A 343 -8.27 12.85 -2.65
CA LEU A 343 -6.87 12.86 -3.08
C LEU A 343 -6.09 14.03 -2.46
N SER A 344 -6.72 15.21 -2.27
CA SER A 344 -6.07 16.35 -1.61
C SER A 344 -5.70 16.07 -0.14
N GLN A 345 -6.52 15.30 0.60
CA GLN A 345 -6.18 14.86 1.96
C GLN A 345 -4.97 13.94 1.98
N ALA A 346 -4.88 13.01 1.02
CA ALA A 346 -3.76 12.10 0.89
C ALA A 346 -2.45 12.83 0.50
N ILE A 347 -2.52 13.77 -0.45
CA ILE A 347 -1.38 14.61 -0.85
C ILE A 347 -0.82 15.41 0.34
N GLN A 348 -1.69 16.04 1.14
CA GLN A 348 -1.24 16.76 2.34
C GLN A 348 -0.52 15.82 3.32
N SER A 349 -0.99 14.58 3.46
CA SER A 349 -0.38 13.58 4.34
C SER A 349 0.97 13.09 3.82
N ALA A 350 1.14 13.03 2.50
CA ALA A 350 2.43 12.74 1.85
C ALA A 350 3.48 13.82 2.13
N GLU A 351 3.08 15.08 2.23
CA GLU A 351 3.99 16.16 2.64
C GLU A 351 4.43 15.99 4.10
N LEU A 352 3.51 15.67 5.01
CA LEU A 352 3.83 15.41 6.42
C LEU A 352 4.75 14.19 6.59
N LEU A 353 4.49 13.12 5.83
CA LEU A 353 5.35 11.93 5.80
C LEU A 353 6.75 12.27 5.28
N GLY A 354 6.84 13.01 4.17
CA GLY A 354 8.12 13.41 3.59
C GLY A 354 8.98 14.22 4.56
N GLN A 355 8.35 15.13 5.31
CA GLN A 355 9.01 15.90 6.38
C GLN A 355 9.54 14.97 7.48
N SER A 356 8.72 14.04 7.97
CA SER A 356 9.12 13.10 9.02
C SER A 356 10.21 12.12 8.58
N ILE A 357 10.18 11.65 7.33
CA ILE A 357 11.26 10.81 6.77
C ILE A 357 12.56 11.60 6.73
N ALA A 358 12.55 12.86 6.26
CA ALA A 358 13.73 13.70 6.22
C ALA A 358 14.33 13.91 7.62
N SER A 359 13.49 14.23 8.62
CA SER A 359 13.93 14.37 10.01
C SER A 359 14.50 13.07 10.58
N MET A 360 13.88 11.93 10.28
CA MET A 360 14.39 10.62 10.72
C MET A 360 15.76 10.33 10.11
N ILE A 361 15.96 10.62 8.82
CA ILE A 361 17.24 10.40 8.12
C ILE A 361 18.33 11.32 8.69
N GLU A 362 18.02 12.59 8.95
CA GLU A 362 18.94 13.54 9.57
C GLU A 362 19.41 13.03 10.95
N ALA A 363 18.47 12.54 11.76
CA ALA A 363 18.75 11.97 13.08
C ALA A 363 19.64 10.72 13.03
N ILE A 364 19.31 9.77 12.14
CA ILE A 364 20.09 8.54 11.93
C ILE A 364 21.53 8.89 11.54
N SER A 365 21.69 9.89 10.66
CA SER A 365 22.99 10.33 10.15
C SER A 365 23.84 11.03 11.22
N GLN A 366 23.23 11.78 12.13
CA GLN A 366 23.93 12.55 13.17
C GLN A 366 24.27 11.72 14.42
N ASN A 367 23.45 10.72 14.77
CA ASN A 367 23.51 10.03 16.07
C ASN A 367 23.96 8.57 15.97
N GLY A 368 24.69 8.19 14.91
CA GLY A 368 25.17 6.82 14.73
C GLY A 368 24.04 5.78 14.63
N GLY A 369 22.93 6.16 14.01
CA GLY A 369 21.77 5.30 13.77
C GLY A 369 20.70 5.28 14.88
N VAL A 370 20.90 5.97 16.00
CA VAL A 370 19.93 5.97 17.12
C VAL A 370 19.05 7.23 17.06
N LEU A 371 17.73 7.05 17.22
CA LEU A 371 16.84 8.17 17.54
C LEU A 371 16.95 8.44 19.05
N SER A 372 17.57 9.56 19.44
CA SER A 372 17.77 9.97 20.83
C SER A 372 17.05 11.25 21.18
#